data_AF-A0A6M2DWD4-F1
#
_entry.id   AF-A0A6M2DWD4-F1
#
_cell.length_a   1.000
_cell.length_b   1.000
_cell.length_c   1.000
_cell.angle_alpha   90.00
_cell.angle_beta   90.00
_cell.angle_gamma   90.00
#
_symmetry.space_group_name_H-M   'P 1'
#
loop_
_entity.id
_entity.type
_entity.pdbx_description
1 polymer ?
#
loop_
_entity_poly.entity_id
_entity_poly.type
_entity_poly.pdbx_seq_one_letter_code
_entity_poly.pdbx_strand_id
1 'polypeptide(L)'
;MVALSEGSWLAILGVVATSFSSGLGEVTFLAHSSKYNKNVISTWSSGTGGAGIVGAVSYAGLTGIGLDPVTTLLVMLVVPVLEGLTFWVLLRKPHEEEQPVQTATGMSVYGSSAATFGPKEANRLTSFKSKLKAIPPLFKYMIPLLLVYLLEYFINQGLFELIYYDNIFIDQKEQYRWLQVDYQIGVFISRSSVNLVQLKQVWLMSVFQFINVLILLFQVLYGYIPNIWIVFAVVLWEGLLGGGAYVNTFYRMSHEIPVEERKFSMSITAIADSLGIALAGWIAIPTHNALCALPKP
;
A
#
# COMPACT_ATOMS: atom_id res chain seq x y z
N MET A 1 6.22 6.80 20.50
CA MET A 1 7.60 7.27 20.28
C MET A 1 7.61 8.59 19.52
N VAL A 2 7.07 8.66 18.30
CA VAL A 2 7.03 9.90 17.51
C VAL A 2 6.29 11.04 18.23
N ALA A 3 5.10 10.76 18.79
CA ALA A 3 4.32 11.80 19.49
C ALA A 3 5.06 12.42 20.70
N LEU A 4 5.89 11.64 21.39
CA LEU A 4 6.58 12.07 22.62
C LEU A 4 8.05 12.41 22.38
N SER A 5 8.46 12.61 21.12
CA SER A 5 9.87 12.83 20.81
C SER A 5 10.28 14.27 21.10
N GLU A 6 11.22 14.45 22.02
CA GLU A 6 11.86 15.75 22.29
C GLU A 6 13.07 16.01 21.36
N GLY A 7 13.55 14.99 20.65
CA GLY A 7 14.67 15.09 19.73
C GLY A 7 14.45 14.31 18.44
N SER A 8 15.07 14.79 17.35
CA SER A 8 14.89 14.24 16.00
C SER A 8 15.24 12.77 15.89
N TRP A 9 16.22 12.28 16.66
CA TRP A 9 16.61 10.87 16.63
C TRP A 9 15.52 9.95 17.17
N LEU A 10 14.83 10.34 18.25
CA LEU A 10 13.75 9.54 18.83
C LEU A 10 12.52 9.50 17.89
N ALA A 11 12.27 10.60 17.18
CA ALA A 11 11.26 10.65 16.11
C ALA A 11 11.61 9.68 14.98
N ILE A 12 12.86 9.73 14.48
CA ILE A 12 13.35 8.84 13.41
C ILE A 12 13.26 7.38 13.85
N LEU A 13 13.70 7.02 15.06
CA LEU A 13 13.56 5.67 15.58
C LEU A 13 12.10 5.22 15.65
N GLY A 14 11.19 6.11 16.05
CA GLY A 14 9.76 5.85 16.05
C GLY A 14 9.21 5.57 14.65
N VAL A 15 9.64 6.34 13.65
CA VAL A 15 9.29 6.11 12.24
C VAL A 15 9.84 4.76 11.77
N VAL A 16 11.11 4.44 12.05
CA VAL A 16 11.74 3.16 11.69
C VAL A 16 10.98 1.98 12.30
N ALA A 17 10.63 2.05 13.59
CA ALA A 17 9.87 1.01 14.26
C ALA A 17 8.47 0.83 13.65
N THR A 18 7.81 1.94 13.30
CA THR A 18 6.49 1.93 12.66
C THR A 18 6.58 1.30 11.26
N SER A 19 7.56 1.70 10.45
CA SER A 19 7.78 1.14 9.11
C SER A 19 8.13 -0.35 9.15
N PHE A 20 8.97 -0.77 10.10
CA PHE A 20 9.30 -2.18 10.29
C PHE A 20 8.07 -3.01 10.67
N SER A 21 7.25 -2.52 11.60
CA SER A 21 6.00 -3.16 12.00
C SER A 21 5.01 -3.24 10.84
N SER A 22 4.85 -2.16 10.07
CA SER A 22 3.94 -2.09 8.92
C SER A 22 4.34 -3.09 7.84
N GLY A 23 5.62 -3.12 7.45
CA GLY A 23 6.11 -4.04 6.42
C GLY A 23 5.98 -5.51 6.84
N LEU A 24 6.30 -5.84 8.10
CA LEU A 24 6.11 -7.18 8.63
C LEU A 24 4.63 -7.59 8.68
N GLY A 25 3.76 -6.66 9.09
CA GLY A 25 2.31 -6.84 9.14
C GLY A 25 1.73 -7.12 7.76
N GLU A 26 2.03 -6.28 6.77
CA GLU A 26 1.53 -6.43 5.41
C GLU A 26 1.91 -7.78 4.79
N VAL A 27 3.20 -8.14 4.84
CA VAL A 27 3.67 -9.42 4.30
C VAL A 27 2.97 -10.60 4.99
N THR A 28 2.77 -10.52 6.30
CA THR A 28 2.15 -11.59 7.09
C THR A 28 0.66 -11.71 6.84
N PHE A 29 -0.09 -10.61 6.90
CA PHE A 29 -1.54 -10.61 6.69
C PHE A 29 -1.92 -10.92 5.26
N LEU A 30 -1.20 -10.36 4.28
CA LEU A 30 -1.43 -10.67 2.87
C LEU A 30 -1.14 -12.15 2.58
N ALA A 31 -0.06 -12.69 3.14
CA ALA A 31 0.22 -14.13 3.05
C ALA A 31 -0.85 -14.98 3.75
N HIS A 32 -1.37 -14.54 4.89
CA HIS A 32 -2.43 -15.24 5.63
C HIS A 32 -3.78 -15.20 4.90
N SER A 33 -4.08 -14.10 4.18
CA SER A 33 -5.30 -13.93 3.38
C SER A 33 -5.47 -15.01 2.30
N SER A 34 -4.35 -15.59 1.83
CA SER A 34 -4.36 -16.68 0.84
C SER A 34 -5.07 -17.96 1.31
N LYS A 35 -5.30 -18.11 2.63
CA LYS A 35 -6.03 -19.23 3.24
C LYS A 35 -7.55 -19.04 3.24
N TYR A 36 -8.04 -17.86 2.90
CA TYR A 36 -9.46 -17.54 2.90
C TYR A 36 -9.98 -17.39 1.46
N ASN A 37 -11.28 -17.13 1.32
CA ASN A 37 -11.90 -16.86 0.03
C ASN A 37 -11.14 -15.73 -0.71
N LYS A 38 -11.04 -15.82 -2.03
CA LYS A 38 -10.41 -14.83 -2.91
C LYS A 38 -10.89 -13.39 -2.68
N ASN A 39 -12.14 -13.21 -2.25
CA ASN A 39 -12.70 -11.90 -1.91
C ASN A 39 -11.97 -11.21 -0.73
N VAL A 40 -11.29 -11.96 0.14
CA VAL A 40 -10.54 -11.40 1.28
C VAL A 40 -9.40 -10.49 0.82
N ILE A 41 -8.76 -10.76 -0.33
CA ILE A 41 -7.72 -9.87 -0.87
C ILE A 41 -8.31 -8.52 -1.27
N SER A 42 -9.51 -8.53 -1.87
CA SER A 42 -10.23 -7.29 -2.19
C SER A 42 -10.65 -6.55 -0.92
N THR A 43 -11.17 -7.24 0.10
CA THR A 43 -11.54 -6.61 1.39
C THR A 43 -10.33 -6.08 2.15
N TRP A 44 -9.19 -6.80 2.13
CA TRP A 44 -7.92 -6.34 2.67
C TRP A 44 -7.43 -5.07 1.97
N SER A 45 -7.44 -5.07 0.63
CA SER A 45 -7.03 -3.92 -0.16
C SER A 45 -7.96 -2.71 0.07
N SER A 46 -9.28 -2.93 0.07
CA SER A 46 -10.25 -1.86 0.39
C SER A 46 -10.08 -1.34 1.81
N GLY A 47 -9.90 -2.22 2.81
CA GLY A 47 -9.68 -1.85 4.20
C GLY A 47 -8.41 -1.03 4.42
N THR A 48 -7.31 -1.37 3.75
CA THR A 48 -6.06 -0.58 3.80
C THR A 48 -6.21 0.78 3.12
N GLY A 49 -6.96 0.88 2.01
CA GLY A 49 -7.32 2.17 1.42
C GLY A 49 -8.22 3.01 2.35
N GLY A 50 -9.18 2.36 3.01
CA GLY A 50 -10.08 3.00 3.97
C GLY A 50 -9.34 3.49 5.21
N ALA A 51 -8.34 2.74 5.68
CA ALA A 51 -7.44 3.17 6.75
C ALA A 51 -6.67 4.45 6.38
N GLY A 52 -6.30 4.61 5.10
CA GLY A 52 -5.72 5.84 4.56
C GLY A 52 -6.64 7.05 4.73
N ILE A 53 -7.91 6.93 4.29
CA ILE A 53 -8.92 7.99 4.46
C ILE A 53 -9.16 8.27 5.94
N VAL A 54 -9.51 7.23 6.71
CA VAL A 54 -9.85 7.38 8.13
C VAL A 54 -8.67 8.00 8.88
N GLY A 55 -7.44 7.57 8.61
CA GLY A 55 -6.24 8.14 9.20
C GLY A 55 -6.06 9.62 8.84
N ALA A 56 -6.09 9.96 7.54
CA ALA A 56 -5.87 11.32 7.06
C ALA A 56 -6.98 12.28 7.52
N VAL A 57 -8.25 11.89 7.38
CA VAL A 57 -9.41 12.69 7.80
C VAL A 57 -9.45 12.85 9.32
N SER A 58 -9.18 11.79 10.09
CA SER A 58 -9.12 11.89 11.55
C SER A 58 -8.01 12.83 11.98
N TYR A 59 -6.81 12.71 11.39
CA TYR A 59 -5.69 13.59 11.72
C TYR A 59 -5.97 15.05 11.34
N ALA A 60 -6.44 15.29 10.11
CA ALA A 60 -6.78 16.63 9.63
C ALA A 60 -7.93 17.27 10.43
N GLY A 61 -8.97 16.49 10.74
CA GLY A 61 -10.12 16.93 11.52
C GLY A 61 -9.76 17.25 12.97
N LEU A 62 -9.04 16.36 13.66
CA LEU A 62 -8.62 16.58 15.06
C LEU A 62 -7.70 17.79 15.18
N THR A 63 -6.72 17.93 14.28
CA THR A 63 -5.85 19.12 14.26
C THR A 63 -6.59 20.39 13.84
N GLY A 64 -7.61 20.28 12.97
CA GLY A 64 -8.45 21.40 12.55
C GLY A 64 -9.35 21.96 13.65
N ILE A 65 -9.81 21.13 14.59
CA ILE A 65 -10.58 21.59 15.77
C ILE A 65 -9.70 22.08 16.92
N GLY A 66 -8.38 22.16 16.72
CA GLY A 66 -7.44 22.75 17.66
C GLY A 66 -6.72 21.77 18.59
N LEU A 67 -6.83 20.45 18.38
CA LEU A 67 -5.95 19.51 19.10
C LEU A 67 -4.52 19.65 18.59
N ASP A 68 -3.57 19.59 19.51
CA ASP A 68 -2.17 19.55 19.14
C ASP A 68 -1.81 18.21 18.45
N PRO A 69 -0.77 18.19 17.60
CA PRO A 69 -0.35 16.98 16.90
C PRO A 69 0.05 15.81 17.81
N VAL A 70 0.59 16.07 19.00
CA VAL A 70 1.02 15.04 19.96
C VAL A 70 -0.20 14.31 20.49
N THR A 71 -1.19 15.05 21.00
CA THR A 71 -2.45 14.50 21.49
C THR A 71 -3.19 13.76 20.38
N THR A 72 -3.21 14.33 19.17
CA THR A 72 -3.84 13.69 18.00
C THR A 72 -3.23 12.31 17.72
N LEU A 73 -1.90 12.21 17.66
CA LEU A 73 -1.21 10.94 17.42
C LEU A 73 -1.45 9.92 18.56
N LEU A 74 -1.54 10.38 19.81
CA LEU A 74 -1.84 9.51 20.95
C LEU A 74 -3.27 8.95 20.89
N VAL A 75 -4.25 9.78 20.52
CA VAL A 75 -5.65 9.35 20.35
C VAL A 75 -5.76 8.28 19.26
N MET A 76 -5.01 8.43 18.16
CA MET A 76 -5.02 7.48 17.05
C MET A 76 -4.45 6.09 17.42
N LEU A 77 -3.82 5.91 18.59
CA LEU A 77 -3.42 4.59 19.11
C LEU A 77 -4.61 3.65 19.39
N VAL A 78 -5.85 4.17 19.38
CA VAL A 78 -7.05 3.32 19.41
C VAL A 78 -7.09 2.34 18.22
N VAL A 79 -6.56 2.73 17.06
CA VAL A 79 -6.60 1.92 15.82
C VAL A 79 -5.83 0.61 15.96
N PRO A 80 -4.53 0.58 16.33
CA PRO A 80 -3.81 -0.68 16.50
C PRO A 80 -4.38 -1.56 17.63
N VAL A 81 -5.01 -0.96 18.66
CA VAL A 81 -5.73 -1.74 19.69
C VAL A 81 -6.95 -2.44 19.09
N LEU A 82 -7.75 -1.73 18.29
CA LEU A 82 -8.88 -2.32 17.59
C LEU A 82 -8.43 -3.40 16.60
N GLU A 83 -7.34 -3.17 15.84
CA GLU A 83 -6.75 -4.17 14.96
C GLU A 83 -6.41 -5.46 15.73
N GLY A 84 -5.70 -5.34 16.86
CA GLY A 84 -5.38 -6.48 17.74
C GLY A 84 -6.64 -7.22 18.22
N LEU A 85 -7.64 -6.50 18.72
CA LEU A 85 -8.91 -7.10 19.15
C LEU A 85 -9.62 -7.83 18.00
N THR A 86 -9.67 -7.22 16.81
CA THR A 86 -10.29 -7.86 15.64
C THR A 86 -9.55 -9.14 15.23
N PHE A 87 -8.22 -9.13 15.26
CA PHE A 87 -7.44 -10.30 14.86
C PHE A 87 -7.52 -11.45 15.87
N TRP A 88 -7.41 -11.18 17.17
CA TRP A 88 -7.38 -12.23 18.19
C TRP A 88 -8.75 -12.69 18.66
N VAL A 89 -9.77 -11.83 18.62
CA VAL A 89 -11.10 -12.13 19.18
C VAL A 89 -12.12 -12.41 18.07
N LEU A 90 -12.14 -11.61 16.99
CA LEU A 90 -13.18 -11.69 15.97
C LEU A 90 -12.83 -12.59 14.78
N LEU A 91 -11.55 -12.65 14.38
CA LEU A 91 -11.13 -13.40 13.19
C LEU A 91 -11.35 -14.91 13.41
N ARG A 92 -12.30 -15.48 12.68
CA ARG A 92 -12.56 -16.92 12.69
C ARG A 92 -11.37 -17.65 12.08
N LYS A 93 -11.04 -18.82 12.64
CA LYS A 93 -10.06 -19.72 12.05
C LYS A 93 -10.49 -20.07 10.62
N PRO A 94 -9.54 -20.16 9.67
CA PRO A 94 -9.88 -20.52 8.30
C PRO A 94 -10.60 -21.86 8.30
N HIS A 95 -11.70 -21.97 7.55
CA HIS A 95 -12.38 -23.25 7.37
C HIS A 95 -11.39 -24.20 6.69
N GLU A 96 -11.04 -25.30 7.36
CA GLU A 96 -10.48 -26.47 6.70
C GLU A 96 -11.59 -27.03 5.81
N GLU A 97 -11.78 -26.47 4.61
CA GLU A 97 -12.54 -27.16 3.58
C GLU A 97 -11.73 -28.39 3.19
N GLU A 98 -12.08 -29.54 3.77
CA GLU A 98 -11.77 -30.85 3.22
C GLU A 98 -12.29 -30.87 1.78
N GLN A 99 -11.42 -30.55 0.82
CA GLN A 99 -11.75 -30.79 -0.57
C GLN A 99 -11.92 -32.31 -0.71
N PRO A 100 -13.09 -32.81 -1.14
CA PRO A 100 -13.24 -34.23 -1.39
C PRO A 100 -12.29 -34.60 -2.53
N VAL A 101 -11.25 -35.36 -2.20
CA VAL A 101 -10.44 -36.03 -3.21
C VAL A 101 -11.34 -37.08 -3.85
N GLN A 102 -11.93 -36.75 -5.00
CA GLN A 102 -12.53 -37.76 -5.88
C GLN A 102 -11.38 -38.61 -6.43
N THR A 103 -11.03 -39.68 -5.72
CA THR A 103 -10.25 -40.76 -6.31
C THR A 103 -11.17 -41.50 -7.28
N ALA A 104 -10.70 -41.79 -8.49
CA ALA A 104 -11.46 -42.42 -9.57
C ALA A 104 -11.88 -43.88 -9.31
N THR A 105 -12.02 -44.28 -8.05
CA THR A 105 -12.47 -45.60 -7.61
C THR A 105 -13.31 -45.39 -6.35
N GLY A 106 -14.63 -45.52 -6.48
CA GLY A 106 -15.62 -45.20 -5.45
C GLY A 106 -15.51 -46.05 -4.17
N MET A 107 -14.59 -45.67 -3.27
CA MET A 107 -14.56 -46.16 -1.89
C MET A 107 -14.08 -45.03 -0.96
N SER A 108 -14.98 -44.53 -0.11
CA SER A 108 -14.68 -43.57 0.95
C SER A 108 -14.05 -44.30 2.14
N VAL A 109 -12.74 -44.15 2.31
CA VAL A 109 -12.04 -44.54 3.54
C VAL A 109 -11.95 -43.31 4.45
N TYR A 110 -12.68 -43.33 5.56
CA TYR A 110 -12.50 -42.37 6.65
C TYR A 110 -11.17 -42.68 7.38
N GLY A 111 -10.10 -42.05 6.92
CA GLY A 111 -8.79 -42.10 7.57
C GLY A 111 -8.44 -40.75 8.19
N SER A 112 -8.29 -40.70 9.52
CA SER A 112 -7.69 -39.58 10.22
C SER A 112 -6.32 -39.27 9.61
N SER A 113 -6.23 -38.17 8.86
CA SER A 113 -4.99 -37.75 8.21
C SER A 113 -4.05 -37.10 9.21
N ALA A 114 -3.32 -37.93 9.97
CA ALA A 114 -1.92 -37.61 10.21
C ALA A 114 -1.26 -37.60 8.82
N ALA A 115 -1.08 -36.41 8.27
CA ALA A 115 -0.59 -36.17 6.92
C ALA A 115 0.71 -36.96 6.68
N THR A 116 0.59 -38.11 6.02
CA THR A 116 1.74 -38.79 5.44
C THR A 116 2.06 -38.05 4.16
N PHE A 117 2.74 -36.90 4.30
CA PHE A 117 3.34 -36.21 3.18
C PHE A 117 4.30 -37.17 2.49
N GLY A 118 3.97 -37.59 1.27
CA GLY A 118 4.93 -38.27 0.41
C GLY A 118 6.18 -37.40 0.25
N PRO A 119 7.40 -37.95 0.35
CA PRO A 119 8.66 -37.18 0.40
C PRO A 119 8.98 -36.35 -0.85
N LYS A 120 8.14 -36.41 -1.91
CA LYS A 120 8.38 -35.74 -3.20
C LYS A 120 7.53 -34.48 -3.44
N GLU A 121 6.36 -34.33 -2.82
CA GLU A 121 5.48 -33.16 -3.06
C GLU A 121 5.66 -32.03 -2.04
N ALA A 122 6.05 -32.34 -0.80
CA ALA A 122 6.44 -31.34 0.20
C ALA A 122 7.74 -30.59 -0.16
N ASN A 123 8.42 -30.96 -1.26
CA ASN A 123 9.81 -30.61 -1.54
C ASN A 123 10.04 -29.63 -2.71
N ARG A 124 9.00 -29.07 -3.36
CA ARG A 124 9.24 -28.10 -4.46
C ARG A 124 9.64 -26.69 -3.98
N LEU A 125 9.24 -26.28 -2.77
CA LEU A 125 9.49 -24.94 -2.21
C LEU A 125 10.34 -24.92 -0.93
N THR A 126 11.05 -26.01 -0.61
CA THR A 126 11.88 -26.11 0.61
C THR A 126 13.27 -25.49 0.43
N SER A 127 13.82 -25.49 -0.80
CA SER A 127 15.16 -24.95 -1.06
C SER A 127 15.15 -23.46 -1.43
N PHE A 128 16.02 -22.66 -0.80
CA PHE A 128 16.24 -21.24 -1.11
C PHE A 128 16.54 -21.00 -2.61
N LYS A 129 17.24 -21.93 -3.24
CA LYS A 129 17.56 -21.88 -4.68
C LYS A 129 16.31 -22.02 -5.56
N SER A 130 15.34 -22.83 -5.15
CA SER A 130 14.06 -22.99 -5.85
C SER A 130 13.19 -21.74 -5.70
N LYS A 131 13.18 -21.13 -4.50
CA LYS A 131 12.50 -19.85 -4.25
C LYS A 131 13.06 -18.71 -5.10
N LEU A 132 14.39 -18.62 -5.21
CA LEU A 132 15.04 -17.57 -6.01
C LEU A 132 14.74 -17.74 -7.51
N LYS A 133 14.65 -18.98 -8.00
CA LYS A 133 14.24 -19.27 -9.39
C LYS A 133 12.78 -18.93 -9.70
N ALA A 134 11.92 -18.83 -8.69
CA ALA A 134 10.52 -18.47 -8.85
C ALA A 134 10.28 -16.95 -8.95
N ILE A 135 11.31 -16.12 -8.72
CA ILE A 135 11.21 -14.65 -8.74
C ILE A 135 11.13 -14.05 -10.16
N PRO A 136 11.98 -14.44 -11.14
CA PRO A 136 11.98 -13.78 -12.45
C PRO A 136 10.62 -13.73 -13.18
N PRO A 137 9.78 -14.79 -13.15
CA PRO A 137 8.44 -14.72 -13.74
C PRO A 137 7.51 -13.68 -13.09
N LEU A 138 7.80 -13.28 -11.84
CA LEU A 138 7.02 -12.30 -11.08
C LEU A 138 7.39 -10.86 -11.43
N PHE A 139 8.48 -10.63 -12.16
CA PHE A 139 8.89 -9.27 -12.57
C PHE A 139 7.83 -8.54 -13.40
N LYS A 140 6.97 -9.27 -14.11
CA LYS A 140 5.81 -8.69 -14.81
C LYS A 140 4.80 -8.00 -13.87
N TYR A 141 4.82 -8.33 -12.58
CA TYR A 141 4.04 -7.70 -11.52
C TYR A 141 4.90 -6.73 -10.71
N MET A 142 6.10 -7.17 -10.30
CA MET A 142 6.98 -6.42 -9.40
C MET A 142 7.47 -5.11 -10.01
N ILE A 143 7.89 -5.10 -11.29
CA ILE A 143 8.48 -3.90 -11.91
C ILE A 143 7.41 -2.80 -12.06
N PRO A 144 6.23 -3.05 -12.65
CA PRO A 144 5.18 -2.02 -12.71
C PRO A 144 4.76 -1.51 -11.33
N LEU A 145 4.60 -2.40 -10.35
CA LEU A 145 4.20 -2.04 -9.00
C LEU A 145 5.26 -1.17 -8.31
N LEU A 146 6.53 -1.57 -8.38
CA LEU A 146 7.65 -0.79 -7.86
C LEU A 146 7.68 0.61 -8.47
N LEU A 147 7.52 0.72 -9.79
CA LEU A 147 7.55 2.01 -10.48
C LEU A 147 6.38 2.91 -10.08
N VAL A 148 5.16 2.37 -9.96
CA VAL A 148 4.02 3.15 -9.48
C VAL A 148 4.30 3.71 -8.09
N TYR A 149 4.68 2.85 -7.15
CA TYR A 149 4.95 3.26 -5.76
C TYR A 149 6.14 4.20 -5.64
N LEU A 150 7.17 4.04 -6.46
CA LEU A 150 8.30 4.97 -6.50
C LEU A 150 7.85 6.35 -6.93
N LEU A 151 7.12 6.45 -8.05
CA LEU A 151 6.73 7.71 -8.64
C LEU A 151 5.67 8.43 -7.80
N GLU A 152 4.70 7.70 -7.27
CA GLU A 152 3.64 8.25 -6.42
C GLU A 152 4.19 8.78 -5.09
N TYR A 153 5.06 8.02 -4.40
CA TYR A 153 5.62 8.49 -3.14
C TYR A 153 6.64 9.60 -3.34
N PHE A 154 7.29 9.66 -4.51
CA PHE A 154 8.15 10.79 -4.85
C PHE A 154 7.33 12.08 -4.98
N ILE A 155 6.14 12.01 -5.57
CA ILE A 155 5.18 13.13 -5.61
C ILE A 155 4.77 13.51 -4.17
N ASN A 156 4.30 12.54 -3.40
CA ASN A 156 3.72 12.76 -2.06
C ASN A 156 4.73 13.34 -1.06
N GLN A 157 5.97 12.85 -1.09
CA GLN A 157 7.01 13.26 -0.13
C GLN A 157 7.91 14.37 -0.67
N GLY A 158 8.07 14.49 -1.98
CA GLY A 158 8.99 15.43 -2.60
C GLY A 158 8.34 16.72 -3.08
N LEU A 159 7.10 16.66 -3.59
CA LEU A 159 6.49 17.75 -4.35
C LEU A 159 5.30 18.41 -3.64
N PHE A 160 4.44 17.66 -2.93
CA PHE A 160 3.21 18.21 -2.34
C PHE A 160 3.42 19.40 -1.40
N GLU A 161 4.45 19.36 -0.54
CA GLU A 161 4.74 20.47 0.37
C GLU A 161 5.17 21.75 -0.36
N LEU A 162 5.73 21.61 -1.56
CA LEU A 162 6.23 22.71 -2.38
C LEU A 162 5.13 23.34 -3.25
N ILE A 163 4.02 22.63 -3.48
CA ILE A 163 2.88 23.17 -4.20
C ILE A 163 2.05 24.00 -3.22
N TYR A 164 2.12 25.32 -3.37
CA TYR A 164 1.43 26.27 -2.51
C TYR A 164 0.71 27.33 -3.34
N TYR A 165 -0.54 27.61 -2.98
CA TYR A 165 -1.35 28.69 -3.54
C TYR A 165 -1.60 29.74 -2.46
N ASP A 166 -1.26 30.99 -2.76
CA ASP A 166 -1.54 32.12 -1.88
C ASP A 166 -2.97 32.64 -2.08
N ASN A 167 -3.44 33.47 -1.13
CA ASN A 167 -4.72 34.17 -1.19
C ASN A 167 -5.98 33.28 -1.31
N ILE A 168 -5.92 32.03 -0.86
CA ILE A 168 -7.09 31.17 -0.69
C ILE A 168 -7.46 31.01 0.79
N PHE A 169 -8.68 30.53 1.06
CA PHE A 169 -9.21 30.37 2.43
C PHE A 169 -8.52 29.25 3.24
N ILE A 170 -7.57 28.54 2.65
CA ILE A 170 -6.89 27.37 3.19
C ILE A 170 -5.40 27.71 3.38
N ASP A 171 -4.87 27.56 4.59
CA ASP A 171 -3.45 27.83 4.85
C ASP A 171 -2.52 26.77 4.21
N GLN A 172 -1.21 27.02 4.15
CA GLN A 172 -0.26 26.07 3.53
C GLN A 172 -0.31 24.67 4.16
N LYS A 173 -0.47 24.57 5.48
CA LYS A 173 -0.48 23.29 6.21
C LYS A 173 -1.78 22.53 5.97
N GLU A 174 -2.89 23.24 5.85
CA GLU A 174 -4.19 22.72 5.46
C GLU A 174 -4.18 22.27 4.00
N GLN A 175 -3.60 23.03 3.08
CA GLN A 175 -3.45 22.63 1.67
C GLN A 175 -2.73 21.28 1.57
N TYR A 176 -1.58 21.13 2.23
CA TYR A 176 -0.84 19.88 2.28
C TYR A 176 -1.69 18.72 2.86
N ARG A 177 -2.37 18.95 3.99
CA ARG A 177 -3.23 17.94 4.62
C ARG A 177 -4.39 17.52 3.72
N TRP A 178 -5.04 18.47 3.04
CA TRP A 178 -6.16 18.18 2.16
C TRP A 178 -5.74 17.47 0.88
N LEU A 179 -4.58 17.81 0.29
CA LEU A 179 -4.02 17.05 -0.84
C LEU A 179 -3.79 15.58 -0.45
N GLN A 180 -3.29 15.32 0.77
CA GLN A 180 -3.12 13.96 1.27
C GLN A 180 -4.46 13.24 1.48
N VAL A 181 -5.50 13.94 1.94
CA VAL A 181 -6.86 13.37 2.06
C VAL A 181 -7.40 12.99 0.69
N ASP A 182 -7.30 13.89 -0.28
CA ASP A 182 -7.80 13.68 -1.64
C ASP A 182 -7.09 12.52 -2.37
N TYR A 183 -5.76 12.44 -2.21
CA TYR A 183 -4.97 11.28 -2.62
C TYR A 183 -5.55 9.96 -2.05
N GLN A 184 -5.79 9.92 -0.73
CA GLN A 184 -6.31 8.72 -0.08
C GLN A 184 -7.73 8.36 -0.52
N ILE A 185 -8.56 9.36 -0.88
CA ILE A 185 -9.87 9.14 -1.50
C ILE A 185 -9.70 8.39 -2.83
N GLY A 186 -8.78 8.82 -3.68
CA GLY A 186 -8.45 8.13 -4.94
C GLY A 186 -7.97 6.70 -4.71
N VAL A 187 -7.06 6.50 -3.75
CA VAL A 187 -6.56 5.15 -3.38
C VAL A 187 -7.71 4.24 -2.92
N PHE A 188 -8.60 4.74 -2.08
CA PHE A 188 -9.72 3.94 -1.59
C PHE A 188 -10.72 3.56 -2.68
N ILE A 189 -11.09 4.52 -3.54
CA ILE A 189 -12.00 4.28 -4.67
C ILE A 189 -11.43 3.19 -5.57
N SER A 190 -10.15 3.32 -5.94
CA SER A 190 -9.51 2.36 -6.85
C SER A 190 -9.36 0.98 -6.21
N ARG A 191 -8.91 0.87 -4.96
CA ARG A 191 -8.80 -0.42 -4.23
C ARG A 191 -10.15 -1.11 -4.04
N SER A 192 -11.22 -0.34 -3.86
CA SER A 192 -12.58 -0.87 -3.70
C SER A 192 -13.24 -1.28 -5.03
N SER A 193 -12.72 -0.81 -6.16
CA SER A 193 -13.33 -1.02 -7.47
C SER A 193 -13.01 -2.37 -8.11
N VAL A 194 -12.04 -3.16 -7.61
CA VAL A 194 -11.53 -4.36 -8.30
C VAL A 194 -12.58 -5.44 -8.61
N ASN A 195 -13.64 -5.54 -7.78
CA ASN A 195 -14.73 -6.49 -8.03
C ASN A 195 -15.68 -6.02 -9.15
N LEU A 196 -15.61 -4.75 -9.54
CA LEU A 196 -16.41 -4.11 -10.58
C LEU A 196 -15.61 -3.86 -11.86
N VAL A 197 -14.37 -3.36 -11.73
CA VAL A 197 -13.49 -2.96 -12.82
C VAL A 197 -12.11 -3.59 -12.61
N GLN A 198 -11.65 -4.36 -13.60
CA GLN A 198 -10.36 -5.05 -13.55
C GLN A 198 -9.45 -4.57 -14.68
N LEU A 199 -8.28 -4.07 -14.31
CA LEU A 199 -7.27 -3.56 -15.23
C LEU A 199 -6.12 -4.56 -15.32
N LYS A 200 -5.97 -5.19 -16.49
CA LYS A 200 -4.92 -6.20 -16.71
C LYS A 200 -3.55 -5.55 -16.93
N GLN A 201 -3.51 -4.36 -17.51
CA GLN A 201 -2.29 -3.67 -17.90
C GLN A 201 -1.78 -2.73 -16.80
N VAL A 202 -1.25 -3.28 -15.70
CA VAL A 202 -0.70 -2.48 -14.59
C VAL A 202 0.45 -1.58 -15.03
N TRP A 203 1.24 -1.98 -16.03
CA TRP A 203 2.33 -1.17 -16.60
C TRP A 203 1.86 0.20 -17.12
N LEU A 204 0.61 0.31 -17.56
CA LEU A 204 0.06 1.57 -18.04
C LEU A 204 -0.07 2.60 -16.90
N MET A 205 -0.35 2.12 -15.68
CA MET A 205 -0.42 2.98 -14.49
C MET A 205 0.96 3.54 -14.15
N SER A 206 2.03 2.77 -14.34
CA SER A 206 3.41 3.27 -14.17
C SER A 206 3.74 4.40 -15.16
N VAL A 207 3.28 4.28 -16.41
CA VAL A 207 3.46 5.32 -17.44
C VAL A 207 2.68 6.59 -17.06
N PHE A 208 1.43 6.46 -16.64
CA PHE A 208 0.65 7.61 -16.21
C PHE A 208 1.21 8.25 -14.94
N GLN A 209 1.75 7.47 -14.00
CA GLN A 209 2.43 8.04 -12.84
C GLN A 209 3.69 8.83 -13.22
N PHE A 210 4.43 8.35 -14.22
CA PHE A 210 5.59 9.11 -14.71
C PHE A 210 5.15 10.45 -15.31
N ILE A 211 4.04 10.47 -16.04
CA ILE A 211 3.45 11.71 -16.56
C ILE A 211 3.01 12.63 -15.41
N ASN A 212 2.39 12.10 -14.35
CA ASN A 212 2.01 12.89 -13.17
C ASN A 212 3.23 13.53 -12.49
N VAL A 213 4.35 12.80 -12.36
CA VAL A 213 5.61 13.36 -11.84
C VAL A 213 6.04 14.56 -12.68
N LEU A 214 6.00 14.46 -14.01
CA LEU A 214 6.36 15.58 -14.87
C LEU A 214 5.40 16.76 -14.68
N ILE A 215 4.09 16.53 -14.71
CA ILE A 215 3.07 17.58 -14.51
C ILE A 215 3.32 18.35 -13.20
N LEU A 216 3.45 17.62 -12.09
CA LEU A 216 3.58 18.23 -10.76
C LEU A 216 4.98 18.82 -10.51
N LEU A 217 6.04 18.23 -11.07
CA LEU A 217 7.38 18.81 -10.98
C LEU A 217 7.44 20.13 -11.74
N PHE A 218 6.87 20.20 -12.95
CA PHE A 218 6.76 21.46 -13.69
C PHE A 218 5.85 22.47 -12.97
N GLN A 219 4.83 22.01 -12.26
CA GLN A 219 4.01 22.90 -11.43
C GLN A 219 4.85 23.53 -10.31
N VAL A 220 5.69 22.77 -9.63
CA VAL A 220 6.59 23.29 -8.60
C VAL A 220 7.61 24.28 -9.18
N LEU A 221 8.13 24.01 -10.37
CA LEU A 221 9.17 24.84 -11.01
C LEU A 221 8.63 26.13 -11.63
N TYR A 222 7.43 26.11 -12.21
CA TYR A 222 6.92 27.19 -13.06
C TYR A 222 5.59 27.81 -12.59
N GLY A 223 4.88 27.18 -11.65
CA GLY A 223 3.59 27.70 -11.14
C GLY A 223 2.50 27.85 -12.21
N TYR A 224 2.52 27.04 -13.27
CA TYR A 224 1.70 27.27 -14.46
C TYR A 224 0.21 26.94 -14.31
N ILE A 225 -0.15 26.10 -13.35
CA ILE A 225 -1.55 25.79 -12.99
C ILE A 225 -2.02 26.90 -12.05
N PRO A 226 -3.01 27.72 -12.44
CA PRO A 226 -3.43 28.88 -11.65
C PRO A 226 -4.44 28.53 -10.55
N ASN A 227 -4.98 27.31 -10.54
CA ASN A 227 -6.09 26.92 -9.69
C ASN A 227 -5.80 25.61 -8.94
N ILE A 228 -5.82 25.68 -7.61
CA ILE A 228 -5.59 24.55 -6.72
C ILE A 228 -6.54 23.36 -6.97
N TRP A 229 -7.78 23.61 -7.39
CA TRP A 229 -8.75 22.54 -7.67
C TRP A 229 -8.34 21.63 -8.83
N ILE A 230 -7.54 22.15 -9.77
CA ILE A 230 -6.96 21.34 -10.84
C ILE A 230 -5.89 20.42 -10.26
N VAL A 231 -5.08 20.91 -9.32
CA VAL A 231 -4.09 20.08 -8.60
C VAL A 231 -4.79 18.99 -7.79
N PHE A 232 -5.87 19.31 -7.08
CA PHE A 232 -6.70 18.29 -6.43
C PHE A 232 -7.16 17.23 -7.42
N ALA A 233 -7.73 17.60 -8.57
CA ALA A 233 -8.14 16.61 -9.57
C ALA A 233 -6.98 15.71 -10.07
N VAL A 234 -5.76 16.27 -10.21
CA VAL A 234 -4.56 15.50 -10.56
C VAL A 234 -4.13 14.57 -9.42
N VAL A 235 -4.22 15.00 -8.17
CA VAL A 235 -3.87 14.21 -6.98
C VAL A 235 -4.88 13.09 -6.73
N LEU A 236 -6.18 13.35 -6.88
CA LEU A 236 -7.20 12.31 -6.87
C LEU A 236 -6.93 11.25 -7.95
N TRP A 237 -6.57 11.68 -9.16
CA TRP A 237 -6.19 10.80 -10.27
C TRP A 237 -4.94 9.97 -9.95
N GLU A 238 -3.93 10.60 -9.37
CA GLU A 238 -2.70 9.96 -8.90
C GLU A 238 -3.00 8.87 -7.86
N GLY A 239 -3.86 9.15 -6.88
CA GLY A 239 -4.34 8.14 -5.92
C GLY A 239 -5.11 6.98 -6.57
N LEU A 240 -5.93 7.25 -7.59
CA LEU A 240 -6.64 6.21 -8.34
C LEU A 240 -5.67 5.23 -9.05
N LEU A 241 -4.57 5.75 -9.60
CA LEU A 241 -3.55 4.92 -10.25
C LEU A 241 -2.80 4.06 -9.23
N GLY A 242 -2.40 4.64 -8.11
CA GLY A 242 -1.69 3.96 -7.02
C GLY A 242 -2.46 2.78 -6.44
N GLY A 243 -3.67 3.06 -5.94
CA GLY A 243 -4.53 2.02 -5.40
C GLY A 243 -4.96 0.99 -6.44
N GLY A 244 -5.20 1.44 -7.69
CA GLY A 244 -5.51 0.59 -8.83
C GLY A 244 -4.39 -0.40 -9.15
N ALA A 245 -3.13 0.06 -9.17
CA ALA A 245 -1.98 -0.79 -9.46
C ALA A 245 -1.79 -1.89 -8.42
N TYR A 246 -1.94 -1.53 -7.15
CA TYR A 246 -1.84 -2.47 -6.04
C TYR A 246 -2.90 -3.56 -6.13
N VAL A 247 -4.18 -3.16 -6.14
CA VAL A 247 -5.28 -4.13 -6.05
C VAL A 247 -5.32 -5.03 -7.28
N ASN A 248 -5.10 -4.48 -8.48
CA ASN A 248 -5.11 -5.29 -9.70
C ASN A 248 -3.91 -6.23 -9.78
N THR A 249 -2.74 -5.85 -9.24
CA THR A 249 -1.59 -6.74 -9.16
C THR A 249 -1.89 -7.96 -8.30
N PHE A 250 -2.29 -7.75 -7.04
CA PHE A 250 -2.52 -8.86 -6.11
C PHE A 250 -3.77 -9.68 -6.47
N TYR A 251 -4.81 -9.04 -7.00
CA TYR A 251 -5.99 -9.74 -7.49
C TYR A 251 -5.67 -10.64 -8.67
N ARG A 252 -4.86 -10.19 -9.64
CA ARG A 252 -4.42 -11.05 -10.75
C ARG A 252 -3.55 -12.19 -10.28
N MET A 253 -2.61 -11.93 -9.38
CA MET A 253 -1.75 -12.98 -8.82
C MET A 253 -2.55 -14.06 -8.08
N SER A 254 -3.63 -13.69 -7.39
CA SER A 254 -4.48 -14.67 -6.70
C SER A 254 -5.24 -15.60 -7.65
N HIS A 255 -5.39 -15.22 -8.93
CA HIS A 255 -6.04 -16.01 -9.97
C HIS A 255 -5.05 -16.72 -10.90
N GLU A 256 -3.95 -16.07 -11.26
CA GLU A 256 -2.96 -16.57 -12.23
C GLU A 256 -1.93 -17.52 -11.59
N ILE A 257 -1.66 -17.40 -10.28
CA ILE A 257 -0.61 -18.19 -9.60
C ILE A 257 -1.22 -19.41 -8.88
N PRO A 258 -0.64 -20.63 -9.06
CA PRO A 258 -1.05 -21.84 -8.34
C PRO A 258 -1.06 -21.65 -6.82
N VAL A 259 -1.96 -22.36 -6.14
CA VAL A 259 -2.17 -22.21 -4.68
C VAL A 259 -0.88 -22.48 -3.89
N GLU A 260 -0.06 -23.44 -4.33
CA GLU A 260 1.20 -23.80 -3.65
C GLU A 260 2.23 -22.65 -3.64
N GLU A 261 2.32 -21.89 -4.74
CA GLU A 261 3.32 -20.83 -4.91
C GLU A 261 2.79 -19.45 -4.53
N ARG A 262 1.46 -19.27 -4.53
CA ARG A 262 0.77 -17.99 -4.33
C ARG A 262 1.25 -17.24 -3.09
N LYS A 263 1.37 -17.93 -1.95
CA LYS A 263 1.80 -17.30 -0.69
C LYS A 263 3.17 -16.64 -0.84
N PHE A 264 4.14 -17.38 -1.39
CA PHE A 264 5.49 -16.87 -1.60
C PHE A 264 5.49 -15.73 -2.64
N SER A 265 4.79 -15.92 -3.77
CA SER A 265 4.75 -14.93 -4.85
C SER A 265 4.13 -13.60 -4.39
N MET A 266 3.03 -13.63 -3.64
CA MET A 266 2.41 -12.42 -3.10
C MET A 266 3.35 -11.72 -2.11
N SER A 267 3.97 -12.46 -1.18
CA SER A 267 4.91 -11.88 -0.22
C SER A 267 6.14 -11.25 -0.87
N ILE A 268 6.75 -11.90 -1.87
CA ILE A 268 7.93 -11.33 -2.55
C ILE A 268 7.55 -10.14 -3.43
N THR A 269 6.34 -10.11 -3.97
CA THR A 269 5.86 -8.98 -4.77
C THR A 269 5.55 -7.76 -3.90
N ALA A 270 5.03 -7.95 -2.68
CA ALA A 270 4.86 -6.92 -1.66
C ALA A 270 6.19 -6.42 -1.03
N ILE A 271 7.35 -6.86 -1.54
CA ILE A 271 8.63 -6.20 -1.25
C ILE A 271 8.91 -5.14 -2.32
N ALA A 272 8.35 -5.27 -3.52
CA ALA A 272 8.61 -4.38 -4.64
C ALA A 272 7.98 -2.99 -4.44
N ASP A 273 6.77 -2.92 -3.87
CA ASP A 273 6.13 -1.67 -3.46
C ASP A 273 6.92 -0.98 -2.33
N SER A 274 7.28 -1.70 -1.27
CA SER A 274 8.09 -1.21 -0.15
C SER A 274 9.44 -0.67 -0.61
N LEU A 275 10.08 -1.36 -1.55
CA LEU A 275 11.32 -0.89 -2.19
C LEU A 275 11.08 0.39 -3.00
N GLY A 276 9.98 0.47 -3.74
CA GLY A 276 9.59 1.69 -4.46
C GLY A 276 9.44 2.89 -3.52
N ILE A 277 8.71 2.73 -2.41
CA ILE A 277 8.53 3.76 -1.38
C ILE A 277 9.87 4.19 -0.77
N ALA A 278 10.74 3.24 -0.44
CA ALA A 278 12.04 3.54 0.14
C ALA A 278 12.95 4.34 -0.83
N LEU A 279 12.98 3.93 -2.10
CA LEU A 279 13.71 4.66 -3.14
C LEU A 279 13.14 6.06 -3.37
N ALA A 280 11.81 6.19 -3.36
CA ALA A 280 11.13 7.47 -3.47
C ALA A 280 11.55 8.44 -2.35
N GLY A 281 11.53 7.98 -1.10
CA GLY A 281 11.98 8.80 0.04
C GLY A 281 13.46 9.20 -0.07
N TRP A 282 14.31 8.29 -0.53
CA TRP A 282 15.74 8.58 -0.73
C TRP A 282 15.99 9.62 -1.83
N ILE A 283 15.21 9.58 -2.92
CA ILE A 283 15.30 10.53 -4.04
C ILE A 283 14.62 11.87 -3.67
N ALA A 284 13.52 11.83 -2.92
CA ALA A 284 12.75 13.02 -2.55
C ALA A 284 13.56 14.01 -1.72
N ILE A 285 14.39 13.54 -0.77
CA ILE A 285 15.20 14.42 0.10
C ILE A 285 16.13 15.35 -0.70
N PRO A 286 17.07 14.85 -1.55
CA PRO A 286 17.95 15.71 -2.32
C PRO A 286 17.19 16.55 -3.35
N THR A 287 16.14 16.01 -3.97
CA THR A 287 15.34 16.78 -4.93
C THR A 287 14.59 17.93 -4.25
N HIS A 288 13.96 17.70 -3.11
CA HIS A 288 13.27 18.73 -2.34
C HIS A 288 14.24 19.84 -1.92
N ASN A 289 15.43 19.48 -1.41
CA ASN A 289 16.46 20.45 -1.05
C ASN A 289 16.93 21.28 -2.26
N ALA A 290 17.09 20.65 -3.43
CA ALA A 290 17.47 21.34 -4.65
C ALA A 290 16.37 22.30 -5.13
N LEU A 291 15.10 21.89 -5.05
CA LEU A 291 13.96 22.73 -5.42
C LEU A 291 13.80 23.92 -4.46
N CYS A 292 13.98 23.71 -3.15
CA CYS A 292 13.97 24.79 -2.15
C CYS A 292 15.09 25.82 -2.33
N ALA A 293 16.19 25.47 -3.00
CA ALA A 293 17.28 26.38 -3.30
C ALA A 293 17.01 27.27 -4.53
N LEU A 294 15.98 26.95 -5.34
CA LEU A 294 15.60 27.75 -6.49
C LEU A 294 14.74 28.96 -6.07
N PRO A 295 14.80 30.08 -6.81
CA PRO A 295 13.87 31.18 -6.62
C PRO A 295 12.45 30.68 -6.88
N LYS A 296 11.51 31.03 -5.98
CA LYS A 296 10.09 30.69 -6.16
C LYS A 296 9.52 31.44 -7.37
N PRO A 297 8.75 30.75 -8.24
CA PRO A 297 8.05 31.40 -9.36
C PRO A 297 6.96 32.36 -8.88
#